data_AF-A0A1H4I806-F1
#
_entry.id   AF-A0A1H4I806-F1
#
_cell.length_a   1.000
_cell.length_b   1.000
_cell.length_c   1.000
_cell.angle_alpha   90.00
_cell.angle_beta   90.00
_cell.angle_gamma   90.00
#
_symmetry.space_group_name_H-M   'P 1'
#
loop_
_entity.id
_entity.type
_entity.pdbx_description
1 polymer ?
#
loop_
_entity_poly.entity_id
_entity_poly.type
_entity_poly.pdbx_seq_one_letter_code
_entity_poly.pdbx_strand_id
1 'polypeptide(L)'
;MLIGYARVSADQNPDDQIAALRGAGVVAENIHVDQAGWAKASRPQLDRVLQELREGDVLVVTRLERLGRSMLHLVTLGADLRVRGIGLKVLEQGIDTETDKGQAMFGMFSILADYGRELAVANTRDGLAAARARGRKGGRPSKLSADQIELAQRLYDAGEHTVSQIAGMLNVPRTTVYGHLNKRSVDTAPVTQEITTPPVRTSRTCPTCGYEPTTRAEAAHQRADLAVTWLHPHPSRRGAVISRHHCRHCEPGKPAFDIACRICGDGPILAGVLAEKAEAGDLTKAVQRWLTTAGWATTPDLRCPDHT
;
A
#
# COMPACT_ATOMS: atom_id res chain seq x y z
N MET A 1 21.24 -0.14 -25.47
CA MET A 1 22.29 -0.77 -24.61
C MET A 1 21.67 -1.87 -23.75
N LEU A 2 22.41 -2.91 -23.36
CA LEU A 2 21.91 -3.95 -22.45
C LEU A 2 22.19 -3.56 -20.99
N ILE A 3 21.15 -3.56 -20.15
CA ILE A 3 21.25 -3.35 -18.70
C ILE A 3 20.68 -4.56 -17.98
N GLY A 4 21.45 -5.18 -17.10
CA GLY A 4 21.08 -6.39 -16.38
C GLY A 4 20.56 -6.09 -14.99
N TYR A 5 19.48 -6.75 -14.60
CA TYR A 5 18.97 -6.70 -13.23
C TYR A 5 18.82 -8.10 -12.64
N ALA A 6 19.34 -8.28 -11.42
CA ALA A 6 19.23 -9.50 -10.63
C ALA A 6 18.71 -9.19 -9.23
N ARG A 7 18.00 -10.16 -8.64
CA ARG A 7 17.56 -10.09 -7.25
C ARG A 7 17.75 -11.43 -6.54
N VAL A 8 18.43 -11.39 -5.41
CA VAL A 8 18.63 -12.56 -4.53
C VAL A 8 18.02 -12.33 -3.16
N SER A 9 17.67 -13.41 -2.47
CA SER A 9 17.34 -13.35 -1.03
C SER A 9 18.61 -13.12 -0.20
N ALA A 10 18.47 -12.64 1.04
CA ALA A 10 19.60 -12.37 1.95
C ALA A 10 20.65 -13.51 2.00
N ASP A 11 20.18 -14.77 2.00
CA ASP A 11 21.03 -15.96 2.14
C ASP A 11 21.44 -16.61 0.80
N GLN A 12 21.14 -15.98 -0.34
CA GLN A 12 21.41 -16.54 -1.68
C GLN A 12 22.56 -15.84 -2.38
N ASN A 13 23.42 -16.62 -3.04
CA ASN A 13 24.51 -16.10 -3.87
C ASN A 13 23.96 -15.57 -5.22
N PRO A 14 24.25 -14.33 -5.64
CA PRO A 14 23.85 -13.79 -6.94
C PRO A 14 24.67 -14.29 -8.14
N ASP A 15 25.77 -15.00 -7.92
CA ASP A 15 26.74 -15.38 -8.97
C ASP A 15 26.09 -16.11 -10.16
N ASP A 16 25.15 -17.03 -9.91
CA ASP A 16 24.45 -17.75 -10.98
C ASP A 16 23.66 -16.80 -11.88
N GLN A 17 23.01 -15.79 -11.28
CA GLN A 17 22.25 -14.80 -12.03
C GLN A 17 23.18 -13.84 -12.79
N ILE A 18 24.29 -13.44 -12.16
CA ILE A 18 25.30 -12.58 -12.80
C ILE A 18 25.92 -13.31 -13.99
N ALA A 19 26.24 -14.60 -13.84
CA ALA A 19 26.78 -15.44 -14.91
C ALA A 19 25.79 -15.55 -16.08
N ALA A 20 24.49 -15.76 -15.78
CA ALA A 20 23.45 -15.80 -16.79
C ALA A 20 23.31 -14.46 -17.54
N LEU A 21 23.33 -13.33 -16.83
CA LEU A 21 23.27 -11.98 -17.43
C LEU A 21 24.49 -11.69 -18.31
N ARG A 22 25.69 -12.06 -17.85
CA ARG A 22 26.92 -11.94 -18.66
C ARG A 22 26.87 -12.83 -19.90
N GLY A 23 26.37 -14.07 -19.76
CA GLY A 23 26.16 -14.99 -20.88
C GLY A 23 25.18 -14.45 -21.92
N ALA A 24 24.24 -13.59 -21.51
CA ALA A 24 23.32 -12.88 -22.40
C ALA A 24 23.91 -11.60 -23.04
N GLY A 25 25.19 -11.29 -22.79
CA GLY A 25 25.90 -10.15 -23.38
C GLY A 25 25.83 -8.86 -22.55
N VAL A 26 25.32 -8.89 -21.32
CA VAL A 26 25.33 -7.72 -20.44
C VAL A 26 26.74 -7.48 -19.90
N VAL A 27 27.28 -6.28 -20.10
CA VAL A 27 28.58 -5.89 -19.54
C VAL A 27 28.52 -5.80 -18.01
N ALA A 28 29.58 -6.19 -17.33
CA ALA A 28 29.59 -6.32 -15.87
C ALA A 28 29.23 -5.01 -15.13
N GLU A 29 29.59 -3.86 -15.70
CA GLU A 29 29.30 -2.52 -15.17
C GLU A 29 27.82 -2.15 -15.21
N ASN A 30 27.04 -2.77 -16.11
CA ASN A 30 25.61 -2.56 -16.28
C ASN A 30 24.77 -3.63 -15.58
N ILE A 31 25.38 -4.45 -14.71
CA ILE A 31 24.66 -5.45 -13.92
C ILE A 31 24.38 -4.89 -12.54
N HIS A 32 23.10 -4.78 -12.22
CA HIS A 32 22.60 -4.24 -10.97
C HIS A 32 21.94 -5.35 -10.15
N VAL A 33 22.36 -5.51 -8.90
CA VAL A 33 21.93 -6.61 -8.04
C VAL A 33 21.30 -6.09 -6.77
N ASP A 34 20.02 -6.38 -6.57
CA ASP A 34 19.36 -6.20 -5.28
C ASP A 34 19.50 -7.45 -4.41
N GLN A 35 19.90 -7.25 -3.16
CA GLN A 35 19.85 -8.29 -2.12
C GLN A 35 18.66 -7.99 -1.21
N ALA A 36 17.69 -8.91 -1.18
CA ALA A 36 16.50 -8.76 -0.37
C ALA A 36 16.84 -9.01 1.11
N GLY A 37 17.03 -7.93 1.86
CA GLY A 37 17.13 -7.96 3.33
C GLY A 37 15.76 -8.08 4.02
N TRP A 38 15.72 -7.76 5.33
CA TRP A 38 14.49 -7.79 6.15
C TRP A 38 13.38 -6.85 5.65
N ALA A 39 13.73 -5.77 4.93
CA ALA A 39 12.77 -4.91 4.24
C ALA A 39 12.46 -5.49 2.84
N LYS A 40 11.36 -6.24 2.74
CA LYS A 40 10.93 -6.93 1.50
C LYS A 40 10.81 -6.04 0.25
N ALA A 41 10.58 -4.73 0.44
CA ALA A 41 10.24 -3.80 -0.63
C ALA A 41 11.44 -3.03 -1.22
N SER A 42 12.54 -2.86 -0.49
CA SER A 42 13.68 -2.07 -1.00
C SER A 42 14.26 -2.71 -2.27
N ARG A 43 14.25 -1.94 -3.38
CA ARG A 43 14.84 -2.30 -4.68
C ARG A 43 15.63 -1.13 -5.26
N PRO A 44 16.60 -0.58 -4.51
CA PRO A 44 17.31 0.63 -4.93
C PRO A 44 18.03 0.44 -6.26
N GLN A 45 18.48 -0.79 -6.57
CA GLN A 45 19.11 -1.08 -7.85
C GLN A 45 18.10 -1.16 -8.98
N LEU A 46 16.92 -1.74 -8.78
CA LEU A 46 15.86 -1.69 -9.80
C LEU A 46 15.42 -0.26 -10.08
N ASP A 47 15.20 0.54 -9.04
CA ASP A 47 14.78 1.94 -9.19
C ASP A 47 15.83 2.75 -9.97
N ARG A 48 17.11 2.50 -9.69
CA ARG A 48 18.24 3.10 -10.41
C ARG A 48 18.26 2.67 -11.87
N VAL A 49 18.14 1.37 -12.15
CA VAL A 49 18.06 0.85 -13.52
C VAL A 49 16.91 1.50 -14.29
N LEU A 50 15.72 1.59 -13.68
CA LEU A 50 14.56 2.21 -14.32
C LEU A 50 14.73 3.70 -14.61
N GLN A 51 15.59 4.40 -13.85
CA GLN A 51 15.96 5.79 -14.10
C GLN A 51 17.07 5.94 -15.16
N GLU A 52 17.99 4.98 -15.23
CA GLU A 52 19.12 4.98 -16.16
C GLU A 52 18.71 4.57 -17.58
N LEU A 53 17.70 3.70 -17.72
CA LEU A 53 17.20 3.20 -19.00
C LEU A 53 16.65 4.32 -19.91
N ARG A 54 17.11 4.31 -21.16
CA ARG A 54 16.71 5.23 -22.23
C ARG A 54 16.04 4.48 -23.38
N GLU A 55 15.41 5.23 -24.28
CA GLU A 55 14.87 4.67 -25.52
C GLU A 55 15.95 3.91 -26.30
N GLY A 56 15.63 2.70 -26.78
CA GLY A 56 16.57 1.79 -27.44
C GLY A 56 17.45 0.97 -26.49
N ASP A 57 17.29 1.12 -25.18
CA ASP A 57 17.89 0.20 -24.21
C ASP A 57 17.03 -1.05 -24.01
N VAL A 58 17.67 -2.11 -23.49
CA VAL A 58 17.02 -3.38 -23.19
C VAL A 58 17.33 -3.76 -21.75
N LEU A 59 16.29 -3.89 -20.95
CA LEU A 59 16.36 -4.43 -19.61
C LEU A 59 16.41 -5.96 -19.69
N VAL A 60 17.49 -6.55 -19.21
CA VAL A 60 17.71 -8.00 -19.18
C VAL A 60 17.56 -8.50 -17.75
N VAL A 61 16.68 -9.48 -17.56
CA VAL A 61 16.47 -10.15 -16.27
C VAL A 61 16.53 -11.66 -16.43
N THR A 62 16.94 -12.37 -15.38
CA THR A 62 16.97 -13.84 -15.40
C THR A 62 15.56 -14.42 -15.47
N ARG A 63 14.68 -13.95 -14.57
CA ARG A 63 13.30 -14.41 -14.45
C ARG A 63 12.32 -13.30 -14.11
N LEU A 64 11.06 -13.47 -14.52
CA LEU A 64 9.99 -12.50 -14.28
C LEU A 64 9.73 -12.22 -12.79
N GLU A 65 9.77 -13.22 -11.91
CA GLU A 65 9.51 -12.99 -10.48
C GLU A 65 10.60 -12.16 -9.80
N ARG A 66 11.78 -12.01 -10.43
CA ARG A 66 12.85 -11.16 -9.94
C ARG A 66 12.58 -9.70 -10.27
N LEU A 67 11.95 -9.43 -11.41
CA LEU A 67 11.59 -8.10 -11.88
C LEU A 67 10.38 -7.49 -11.16
N GLY A 68 9.36 -8.30 -10.85
CA GLY A 68 8.07 -7.82 -10.33
C GLY A 68 7.81 -8.16 -8.87
N ARG A 69 6.75 -7.58 -8.30
CA ARG A 69 6.22 -7.94 -6.97
C ARG A 69 4.91 -8.73 -7.07
N SER A 70 4.26 -8.63 -8.22
CA SER A 70 3.03 -9.32 -8.59
C SER A 70 2.95 -9.35 -10.12
N MET A 71 2.07 -10.18 -10.66
CA MET A 71 1.84 -10.23 -12.10
C MET A 71 1.33 -8.90 -12.66
N LEU A 72 0.48 -8.19 -11.90
CA LEU A 72 0.07 -6.83 -12.24
C LEU A 72 1.26 -5.88 -12.32
N HIS A 73 2.14 -5.90 -11.32
CA HIS A 73 3.31 -5.03 -11.32
C HIS A 73 4.17 -5.27 -12.56
N LEU A 74 4.35 -6.53 -12.96
CA LEU A 74 5.07 -6.87 -14.20
C LEU A 74 4.40 -6.31 -15.45
N VAL A 75 3.08 -6.42 -15.55
CA VAL A 75 2.31 -5.91 -16.69
C VAL A 75 2.39 -4.39 -16.78
N THR A 76 2.19 -3.70 -15.64
CA THR A 76 2.34 -2.24 -15.58
C THR A 76 3.75 -1.81 -15.93
N LEU A 77 4.76 -2.51 -15.41
CA LEU A 77 6.16 -2.17 -15.68
C LEU A 77 6.53 -2.38 -17.14
N GLY A 78 6.19 -3.51 -17.74
CA GLY A 78 6.50 -3.72 -19.17
C GLY A 78 5.67 -2.83 -20.10
N ALA A 79 4.46 -2.43 -19.70
CA ALA A 79 3.72 -1.39 -20.43
C ALA A 79 4.44 -0.04 -20.38
N ASP A 80 4.98 0.37 -19.23
CA ASP A 80 5.81 1.58 -19.07
C ASP A 80 7.07 1.52 -19.93
N LEU A 81 7.83 0.41 -19.84
CA LEU A 81 9.05 0.21 -20.63
C LEU A 81 8.74 0.32 -22.14
N ARG A 82 7.65 -0.28 -22.60
CA ARG A 82 7.23 -0.19 -24.00
C ARG A 82 6.90 1.25 -24.42
N VAL A 83 6.15 2.00 -23.61
CA VAL A 83 5.84 3.41 -23.91
C VAL A 83 7.10 4.26 -24.02
N ARG A 84 8.14 3.91 -23.26
CA ARG A 84 9.46 4.56 -23.28
C ARG A 84 10.40 4.03 -24.38
N GLY A 85 9.94 3.09 -25.22
CA GLY A 85 10.78 2.47 -26.25
C GLY A 85 11.94 1.63 -25.70
N ILE A 86 11.77 1.06 -24.50
CA ILE A 86 12.73 0.19 -23.84
C ILE A 86 12.32 -1.27 -24.03
N GLY A 87 13.25 -2.11 -24.48
CA GLY A 87 13.08 -3.55 -24.59
C GLY A 87 13.14 -4.24 -23.22
N LEU A 88 12.45 -5.37 -23.10
CA LEU A 88 12.50 -6.26 -21.96
C LEU A 88 12.86 -7.66 -22.43
N LYS A 89 13.93 -8.20 -21.86
CA LYS A 89 14.42 -9.55 -22.12
C LYS A 89 14.45 -10.37 -20.84
N VAL A 90 13.81 -11.54 -20.88
CA VAL A 90 13.75 -12.49 -19.77
C VAL A 90 14.39 -13.80 -20.21
N LEU A 91 15.51 -14.16 -19.58
CA LEU A 91 16.37 -15.25 -20.06
C LEU A 91 15.70 -16.62 -19.95
N GLU A 92 15.18 -16.99 -18.78
CA GLU A 92 14.64 -18.34 -18.57
C GLU A 92 13.32 -18.58 -19.30
N GLN A 93 12.43 -17.58 -19.32
CA GLN A 93 11.15 -17.66 -20.01
C GLN A 93 11.29 -17.41 -21.52
N GLY A 94 12.48 -17.06 -22.02
CA GLY A 94 12.73 -16.79 -23.43
C GLY A 94 11.87 -15.66 -23.99
N ILE A 95 11.54 -14.67 -23.15
CA ILE A 95 10.73 -13.52 -23.55
C ILE A 95 11.68 -12.43 -24.03
N ASP A 96 11.45 -11.92 -25.22
CA ASP A 96 12.20 -10.80 -25.78
C ASP A 96 11.23 -9.86 -26.47
N THR A 97 10.89 -8.73 -25.82
CA THR A 97 9.87 -7.80 -26.34
C THR A 97 10.36 -6.97 -27.52
N GLU A 98 11.62 -7.12 -27.95
CA GLU A 98 12.09 -6.60 -29.24
C GLU A 98 11.66 -7.49 -30.41
N THR A 99 11.15 -8.70 -30.13
CA THR A 99 10.62 -9.64 -31.13
C THR A 99 9.10 -9.66 -31.15
N ASP A 100 8.49 -9.86 -32.33
CA ASP A 100 7.03 -9.97 -32.48
C ASP A 100 6.43 -11.05 -31.57
N LYS A 101 7.14 -12.18 -31.42
CA LYS A 101 6.74 -13.29 -30.54
C LYS A 101 6.74 -12.89 -29.07
N GLY A 102 7.78 -12.18 -28.61
CA GLY A 102 7.86 -11.74 -27.22
C GLY A 102 6.87 -10.63 -26.92
N GLN A 103 6.58 -9.74 -27.86
CA GLN A 103 5.51 -8.75 -27.74
C GLN A 103 4.13 -9.41 -27.59
N ALA A 104 3.84 -10.44 -28.41
CA ALA A 104 2.59 -11.18 -28.32
C ALA A 104 2.45 -11.91 -26.96
N MET A 105 3.50 -12.59 -26.49
CA MET A 105 3.49 -13.23 -25.16
C MET A 105 3.27 -12.22 -24.04
N PHE A 106 3.92 -11.06 -24.10
CA PHE A 106 3.77 -10.02 -23.09
C PHE A 106 2.35 -9.43 -23.07
N GLY A 107 1.75 -9.23 -24.25
CA GLY A 107 0.34 -8.84 -24.38
C GLY A 107 -0.62 -9.85 -23.76
N MET A 108 -0.37 -11.16 -23.96
CA MET A 108 -1.17 -12.21 -23.36
C MET A 108 -1.09 -12.22 -21.82
N PHE A 109 0.10 -12.01 -21.25
CA PHE A 109 0.26 -11.86 -19.80
C PHE A 109 -0.50 -10.64 -19.25
N SER A 110 -0.59 -9.56 -20.02
CA SER A 110 -1.35 -8.37 -19.66
C SER A 110 -2.83 -8.70 -19.50
N ILE A 111 -3.42 -9.40 -20.47
CA ILE A 111 -4.82 -9.83 -20.44
C ILE A 111 -5.09 -10.79 -19.26
N LEU A 112 -4.18 -11.75 -19.04
CA LEU A 112 -4.32 -12.71 -17.94
C LEU A 112 -4.22 -12.05 -16.55
N ALA A 113 -3.39 -11.01 -16.41
CA ALA A 113 -3.27 -10.27 -15.17
C ALA A 113 -4.55 -9.49 -14.83
N ASP A 114 -5.17 -8.87 -15.84
CA ASP A 114 -6.45 -8.16 -15.69
C ASP A 114 -7.56 -9.15 -15.31
N TYR A 115 -7.63 -10.30 -15.99
CA TYR A 115 -8.60 -11.35 -15.68
C TYR A 115 -8.43 -11.91 -14.25
N GLY A 116 -7.20 -12.20 -13.83
CA GLY A 116 -6.92 -12.71 -12.48
C GLY A 116 -7.37 -11.75 -11.37
N ARG A 117 -7.25 -10.43 -11.60
CA ARG A 117 -7.75 -9.40 -10.67
C ARG A 117 -9.27 -9.42 -10.59
N GLU A 118 -9.94 -9.42 -11.73
CA GLU A 118 -11.40 -9.44 -11.78
C GLU A 118 -11.96 -10.68 -11.07
N LEU A 119 -11.33 -11.83 -11.27
CA LEU A 119 -11.69 -13.08 -10.61
C LEU A 119 -11.48 -13.01 -9.09
N ALA A 120 -10.36 -12.46 -8.61
CA ALA A 120 -10.12 -12.29 -7.18
C ALA A 120 -11.16 -11.36 -6.51
N VAL A 121 -11.54 -10.28 -7.19
CA VAL A 121 -12.57 -9.34 -6.71
C VAL A 121 -13.94 -10.02 -6.70
N ALA A 122 -14.29 -10.77 -7.75
CA ALA A 122 -15.53 -11.52 -7.82
C ALA A 122 -15.64 -12.52 -6.67
N ASN A 123 -14.61 -13.37 -6.48
CA ASN A 123 -14.57 -14.34 -5.38
C ASN A 123 -14.68 -13.69 -4.00
N THR A 124 -14.05 -12.53 -3.80
CA THR A 124 -14.16 -11.79 -2.54
C THR A 124 -15.58 -11.29 -2.30
N ARG A 125 -16.25 -10.78 -3.35
CA ARG A 125 -17.64 -10.33 -3.26
C ARG A 125 -18.58 -11.49 -2.95
N ASP A 126 -18.39 -12.64 -3.59
CA ASP A 126 -19.18 -13.84 -3.36
C ASP A 126 -18.98 -14.38 -1.94
N GLY A 127 -17.73 -14.40 -1.45
CA GLY A 127 -17.41 -14.75 -0.08
C GLY A 127 -18.06 -13.82 0.95
N LEU A 128 -18.03 -12.51 0.71
CA LEU A 128 -18.71 -11.51 1.56
C LEU A 128 -20.23 -11.66 1.53
N ALA A 129 -20.82 -11.93 0.36
CA ALA A 129 -22.25 -12.19 0.22
C ALA A 129 -22.66 -13.44 1.01
N ALA A 130 -21.92 -14.55 0.87
CA ALA A 130 -22.15 -15.78 1.62
C ALA A 130 -21.93 -15.60 3.14
N ALA A 131 -21.01 -14.74 3.56
CA ALA A 131 -20.80 -14.41 4.97
C ALA A 131 -21.98 -13.59 5.54
N ARG A 132 -22.47 -12.59 4.79
CA ARG A 132 -23.65 -11.80 5.16
C ARG A 132 -24.92 -12.65 5.25
N ALA A 133 -25.11 -13.57 4.30
CA ALA A 133 -26.23 -14.52 4.33
C ALA A 133 -26.19 -15.41 5.59
N ARG A 134 -25.00 -15.73 6.10
CA ARG A 134 -24.78 -16.42 7.39
C ARG A 134 -24.85 -15.50 8.62
N GLY A 135 -25.32 -14.26 8.47
CA GLY A 135 -25.51 -13.30 9.57
C GLY A 135 -24.25 -12.52 9.97
N ARG A 136 -23.09 -12.72 9.31
CA ARG A 136 -21.89 -11.90 9.57
C ARG A 136 -22.05 -10.53 8.92
N LYS A 137 -22.29 -9.49 9.73
CA LYS A 137 -22.38 -8.09 9.26
C LYS A 137 -21.06 -7.51 8.75
N GLY A 138 -19.91 -8.03 9.22
CA GLY A 138 -18.59 -7.48 8.91
C GLY A 138 -18.37 -6.07 9.52
N GLY A 139 -17.20 -5.48 9.27
CA GLY A 139 -16.85 -4.15 9.77
C GLY A 139 -16.27 -4.13 11.19
N ARG A 140 -15.86 -2.94 11.65
CA ARG A 140 -15.30 -2.75 12.99
C ARG A 140 -16.39 -2.97 14.06
N PRO A 141 -16.16 -3.80 15.09
CA PRO A 141 -17.11 -3.97 16.19
C PRO A 141 -17.47 -2.64 16.85
N SER A 142 -18.73 -2.49 17.28
CA SER A 142 -19.14 -1.33 18.07
C SER A 142 -18.34 -1.26 19.36
N LYS A 143 -17.91 -0.05 19.75
CA LYS A 143 -17.25 0.20 21.03
C LYS A 143 -18.22 0.22 22.21
N LEU A 144 -19.50 0.45 21.94
CA LEU A 144 -20.57 0.45 22.94
C LEU A 144 -21.47 -0.76 22.74
N SER A 145 -21.82 -1.43 23.84
CA SER A 145 -22.90 -2.43 23.84
C SER A 145 -24.27 -1.76 23.68
N ALA A 146 -25.31 -2.54 23.37
CA ALA A 146 -26.67 -2.02 23.28
C ALA A 146 -27.11 -1.32 24.58
N ASP A 147 -26.81 -1.93 25.73
CA ASP A 147 -27.13 -1.38 27.05
C ASP A 147 -26.40 -0.05 27.32
N GLN A 148 -25.14 0.05 26.91
CA GLN A 148 -24.35 1.28 27.05
C GLN A 148 -24.87 2.40 26.14
N ILE A 149 -25.38 2.06 24.94
CA ILE A 149 -26.03 3.02 24.04
C ILE A 149 -27.32 3.53 24.67
N GLU A 150 -28.13 2.64 25.23
CA GLU A 150 -29.39 3.00 25.90
C GLU A 150 -29.14 3.86 27.15
N LEU A 151 -28.12 3.52 27.94
CA LEU A 151 -27.68 4.32 29.08
C LEU A 151 -27.19 5.71 28.64
N ALA A 152 -26.38 5.79 27.59
CA ALA A 152 -25.90 7.06 27.04
C ALA A 152 -27.08 7.97 26.61
N GLN A 153 -28.08 7.38 25.95
CA GLN A 153 -29.29 8.08 25.53
C GLN A 153 -30.08 8.61 26.74
N ARG A 154 -30.31 7.77 27.76
CA ARG A 154 -31.01 8.17 28.98
C ARG A 154 -30.32 9.32 29.73
N LEU A 155 -29.00 9.26 29.87
CA LEU A 155 -28.22 10.31 30.54
C LEU A 155 -28.22 11.62 29.73
N TYR A 156 -28.29 11.52 28.40
CA TYR A 156 -28.41 12.68 27.53
C TYR A 156 -29.80 13.32 27.61
N ASP A 157 -30.86 12.51 27.56
CA ASP A 157 -32.25 12.97 27.61
C ASP A 157 -32.62 13.57 28.98
N ALA A 158 -32.00 13.09 30.06
CA ALA A 158 -32.15 13.67 31.40
C ALA A 158 -31.53 15.06 31.53
N GLY A 159 -30.59 15.44 30.66
CA GLY A 159 -29.95 16.77 30.66
C GLY A 159 -28.99 17.05 31.83
N GLU A 160 -28.81 16.10 32.75
CA GLU A 160 -27.96 16.25 33.95
C GLU A 160 -26.47 16.05 33.67
N HIS A 161 -26.12 15.43 32.53
CA HIS A 161 -24.75 15.17 32.14
C HIS A 161 -24.44 15.69 30.74
N THR A 162 -23.33 16.42 30.63
CA THR A 162 -22.80 16.81 29.32
C THR A 162 -22.30 15.59 28.56
N VAL A 163 -22.32 15.66 27.23
CA VAL A 163 -21.78 14.59 26.37
C VAL A 163 -20.32 14.26 26.67
N SER A 164 -19.55 15.23 27.18
CA SER A 164 -18.17 15.01 27.63
C SER A 164 -18.09 14.14 28.89
N GLN A 165 -19.02 14.33 29.82
CA GLN A 165 -19.10 13.52 31.05
C GLN A 165 -19.59 12.10 30.72
N ILE A 166 -20.61 11.96 29.87
CA ILE A 166 -21.12 10.65 29.40
C ILE A 166 -20.01 9.87 28.68
N ALA A 167 -19.25 10.54 27.80
CA ALA A 167 -18.10 9.94 27.12
C ALA A 167 -17.01 9.48 28.10
N GLY A 168 -16.74 10.27 29.14
CA GLY A 168 -15.82 9.90 30.22
C GLY A 168 -16.30 8.68 31.03
N MET A 169 -17.58 8.63 31.38
CA MET A 169 -18.20 7.52 32.11
C MET A 169 -18.16 6.21 31.33
N LEU A 170 -18.37 6.28 30.01
CA LEU A 170 -18.37 5.12 29.12
C LEU A 170 -16.99 4.80 28.54
N ASN A 171 -15.95 5.56 28.90
CA ASN A 171 -14.58 5.43 28.40
C ASN A 171 -14.48 5.38 26.86
N VAL A 172 -15.27 6.21 26.18
CA VAL A 172 -15.28 6.31 24.72
C VAL A 172 -15.09 7.77 24.28
N PRO A 173 -14.58 8.03 23.06
CA PRO A 173 -14.55 9.38 22.53
C PRO A 173 -15.95 10.00 22.42
N ARG A 174 -16.06 11.33 22.62
CA ARG A 174 -17.31 12.08 22.43
C ARG A 174 -17.99 11.79 21.08
N THR A 175 -17.19 11.58 20.03
CA THR A 175 -17.67 11.26 18.67
C THR A 175 -18.38 9.91 18.61
N THR A 176 -17.97 8.93 19.41
CA THR A 176 -18.65 7.64 19.53
C THR A 176 -20.00 7.81 20.21
N VAL A 177 -20.10 8.62 21.27
CA VAL A 177 -21.38 8.91 21.94
C VAL A 177 -22.34 9.61 20.97
N TYR A 178 -21.91 10.69 20.32
CA TYR A 178 -22.74 11.40 19.32
C TYR A 178 -23.20 10.52 18.15
N GLY A 179 -22.40 9.53 17.74
CA GLY A 179 -22.76 8.59 16.69
C GLY A 179 -23.88 7.61 17.07
N HIS A 180 -24.20 7.49 18.36
CA HIS A 180 -25.19 6.56 18.90
C HIS A 180 -26.40 7.24 19.57
N LEU A 181 -26.41 8.57 19.71
CA LEU A 181 -27.56 9.32 20.23
C LEU A 181 -28.63 9.56 19.14
N ASN A 182 -29.89 9.29 19.45
CA ASN A 182 -31.03 9.50 18.57
C ASN A 182 -31.42 10.99 18.54
N LYS A 183 -31.42 11.60 17.36
CA LYS A 183 -31.96 12.95 17.16
C LYS A 183 -33.50 12.90 17.11
N ARG A 184 -34.18 13.19 18.23
CA ARG A 184 -35.56 13.72 18.29
C ARG A 184 -35.48 14.96 19.17
N SER A 185 -35.99 16.16 18.86
CA SER A 185 -37.14 16.60 18.06
C SER A 185 -37.05 18.11 17.79
N VAL A 186 -37.47 18.62 16.61
CA VAL A 186 -38.21 19.89 16.41
C VAL A 186 -38.90 19.83 15.03
N ASP A 187 -40.19 20.15 15.00
CA ASP A 187 -41.03 20.30 13.80
C ASP A 187 -40.47 21.32 12.80
N THR A 188 -40.29 20.92 11.54
CA THR A 188 -40.52 21.76 10.34
C THR A 188 -40.73 20.83 9.13
N ALA A 189 -41.88 20.95 8.45
CA ALA A 189 -42.20 20.29 7.18
C ALA A 189 -42.04 21.28 6.01
N PRO A 190 -42.18 20.86 4.73
CA PRO A 190 -41.35 19.90 4.01
C PRO A 190 -40.74 20.54 2.74
N VAL A 191 -39.63 20.01 2.22
CA VAL A 191 -39.26 20.19 0.80
C VAL A 191 -38.85 18.84 0.19
N THR A 192 -39.41 18.62 -0.99
CA THR A 192 -39.53 17.43 -1.84
C THR A 192 -38.21 16.99 -2.49
N GLN A 193 -37.99 15.65 -2.52
CA GLN A 193 -37.21 14.80 -3.47
C GLN A 193 -35.71 15.15 -3.71
N GLU A 194 -34.74 14.24 -3.85
CA GLU A 194 -34.63 13.10 -4.79
C GLU A 194 -33.29 12.34 -4.55
N ILE A 195 -33.28 11.02 -4.81
CA ILE A 195 -32.18 10.15 -5.34
C ILE A 195 -30.72 10.28 -4.80
N THR A 196 -30.29 9.24 -4.06
CA THR A 196 -28.95 8.59 -3.89
C THR A 196 -27.63 9.39 -3.78
N THR A 197 -26.74 8.96 -2.85
CA THR A 197 -25.27 8.96 -3.10
C THR A 197 -24.53 7.85 -2.28
N PRO A 198 -23.44 7.24 -2.80
CA PRO A 198 -22.75 6.04 -2.25
C PRO A 198 -21.81 6.36 -1.06
N PRO A 199 -21.14 5.35 -0.44
CA PRO A 199 -20.35 5.57 0.78
C PRO A 199 -19.17 6.53 0.51
N VAL A 200 -18.85 7.29 1.57
CA VAL A 200 -17.89 8.39 1.65
C VAL A 200 -16.68 8.18 0.73
N ARG A 201 -16.60 8.98 -0.33
CA ARG A 201 -15.40 9.08 -1.18
C ARG A 201 -14.27 9.63 -0.33
N THR A 202 -13.15 8.91 -0.21
CA THR A 202 -11.88 9.51 0.21
C THR A 202 -11.63 10.74 -0.65
N SER A 203 -11.22 11.86 -0.03
CA SER A 203 -11.03 13.10 -0.78
C SER A 203 -10.08 12.84 -1.95
N ARG A 204 -10.48 13.24 -3.15
CA ARG A 204 -9.61 13.21 -4.34
C ARG A 204 -8.41 14.15 -4.19
N THR A 205 -8.47 15.05 -3.22
CA THR A 205 -7.50 16.09 -2.95
C THR A 205 -6.41 15.60 -1.99
N CYS A 206 -5.14 15.88 -2.31
CA CYS A 206 -4.03 15.60 -1.42
C CYS A 206 -4.14 16.45 -0.14
N PRO A 207 -4.05 15.87 1.07
CA PRO A 207 -4.14 16.62 2.32
C PRO A 207 -2.91 17.50 2.60
N THR A 208 -1.81 17.27 1.88
CA THR A 208 -0.54 18.01 2.07
C THR A 208 -0.46 19.24 1.18
N CYS A 209 -0.73 19.10 -0.13
CA CYS A 209 -0.57 20.20 -1.10
C CYS A 209 -1.86 20.68 -1.76
N GLY A 210 -3.00 20.01 -1.51
CA GLY A 210 -4.25 20.35 -2.19
C GLY A 210 -4.34 19.86 -3.63
N TYR A 211 -3.38 19.07 -4.14
CA TYR A 211 -3.43 18.55 -5.51
C TYR A 211 -4.70 17.74 -5.79
N GLU A 212 -5.42 18.11 -6.84
CA GLU A 212 -6.64 17.44 -7.30
C GLU A 212 -6.41 16.86 -8.71
N PRO A 213 -6.68 15.57 -8.92
CA PRO A 213 -6.39 14.90 -10.18
C PRO A 213 -7.43 15.30 -11.23
N THR A 214 -6.95 15.65 -12.41
CA THR A 214 -7.79 16.11 -13.52
C THR A 214 -8.26 14.94 -14.39
N THR A 215 -7.52 13.84 -14.41
CA THR A 215 -7.85 12.62 -15.16
C THR A 215 -8.20 11.44 -14.26
N ARG A 216 -8.95 10.46 -14.81
CA ARG A 216 -9.28 9.21 -14.10
C ARG A 216 -8.03 8.38 -13.77
N ALA A 217 -7.01 8.44 -14.63
CA ALA A 217 -5.73 7.78 -14.43
C ALA A 217 -4.97 8.43 -13.27
N GLU A 218 -4.82 9.75 -13.24
CA GLU A 218 -4.23 10.48 -12.11
C GLU A 218 -4.98 10.19 -10.81
N ALA A 219 -6.31 10.17 -10.84
CA ALA A 219 -7.13 9.87 -9.67
C ALA A 219 -6.97 8.42 -9.17
N ALA A 220 -6.55 7.48 -10.02
CA ALA A 220 -6.23 6.12 -9.61
C ALA A 220 -4.85 6.04 -8.95
N HIS A 221 -3.84 6.68 -9.55
CA HIS A 221 -2.50 6.76 -8.97
C HIS A 221 -2.50 7.48 -7.62
N GLN A 222 -3.14 8.65 -7.53
CA GLN A 222 -3.22 9.40 -6.28
C GLN A 222 -3.95 8.64 -5.17
N ARG A 223 -4.94 7.81 -5.50
CA ARG A 223 -5.58 6.93 -4.50
C ARG A 223 -4.64 5.86 -3.99
N ALA A 224 -3.76 5.33 -4.85
CA ALA A 224 -2.73 4.38 -4.44
C ALA A 224 -1.68 5.07 -3.56
N ASP A 225 -1.19 6.23 -3.95
CA ASP A 225 -0.19 7.01 -3.18
C ASP A 225 -0.73 7.38 -1.79
N LEU A 226 -1.97 7.88 -1.72
CA LEU A 226 -2.61 8.26 -0.45
C LEU A 226 -2.98 7.06 0.44
N ALA A 227 -3.00 5.83 -0.10
CA ALA A 227 -3.19 4.63 0.71
C ALA A 227 -1.92 4.23 1.47
N VAL A 228 -0.75 4.72 1.05
CA VAL A 228 0.52 4.46 1.71
C VAL A 228 0.60 5.24 3.01
N THR A 229 0.94 4.56 4.11
CA THR A 229 1.13 5.20 5.42
C THR A 229 2.60 5.54 5.61
N TRP A 230 2.90 6.82 5.81
CA TRP A 230 4.24 7.30 6.10
C TRP A 230 4.40 7.64 7.58
N LEU A 231 5.47 7.17 8.20
CA LEU A 231 5.83 7.44 9.59
C LEU A 231 6.92 8.51 9.67
N HIS A 232 6.60 9.58 10.38
CA HIS A 232 7.48 10.74 10.57
C HIS A 232 7.83 10.91 12.05
N PRO A 233 9.01 11.46 12.37
CA PRO A 233 9.27 11.99 13.70
C PRO A 233 8.19 13.02 14.07
N HIS A 234 7.67 12.95 15.28
CA HIS A 234 6.74 13.97 15.76
C HIS A 234 7.49 15.31 15.90
N PRO A 235 7.00 16.42 15.30
CA PRO A 235 7.75 17.68 15.23
C PRO A 235 8.06 18.28 16.60
N SER A 236 7.12 18.15 17.55
CA SER A 236 7.25 18.73 18.90
C SER A 236 7.56 17.71 20.02
N ARG A 237 7.49 16.40 19.75
CA ARG A 237 7.66 15.35 20.77
C ARG A 237 8.83 14.45 20.38
N ARG A 238 9.98 14.70 20.99
CA ARG A 238 11.20 13.93 20.74
C ARG A 238 10.96 12.44 21.05
N GLY A 239 11.21 11.57 20.08
CA GLY A 239 11.01 10.12 20.22
C GLY A 239 9.56 9.64 20.08
N ALA A 240 8.64 10.48 19.60
CA ALA A 240 7.30 10.06 19.16
C ALA A 240 7.23 10.00 17.63
N VAL A 241 6.30 9.20 17.11
CA VAL A 241 6.06 9.01 15.67
C VAL A 241 4.65 9.45 15.33
N ILE A 242 4.47 10.04 14.15
CA ILE A 242 3.16 10.38 13.59
C ILE A 242 3.00 9.73 12.21
N SER A 243 1.78 9.34 11.87
CA SER A 243 1.43 8.84 10.53
C SER A 243 0.91 9.97 9.63
N ARG A 244 1.33 9.99 8.36
CA ARG A 244 0.88 10.91 7.32
C ARG A 244 0.67 10.17 6.00
N HIS A 245 -0.07 10.77 5.08
CA HIS A 245 -0.31 10.27 3.73
C HIS A 245 0.05 11.37 2.73
N HIS A 246 0.70 10.99 1.62
CA HIS A 246 1.23 11.93 0.64
C HIS A 246 0.77 11.54 -0.76
N CYS A 247 0.60 12.52 -1.64
CA CYS A 247 0.57 12.23 -3.07
C CYS A 247 2.00 12.17 -3.61
N ARG A 248 2.18 11.65 -4.83
CA ARG A 248 3.49 11.59 -5.51
C ARG A 248 4.32 12.90 -5.50
N HIS A 249 3.67 14.07 -5.48
CA HIS A 249 4.36 15.36 -5.44
C HIS A 249 4.85 15.76 -4.03
N CYS A 250 4.26 15.18 -2.98
CA CYS A 250 4.54 15.50 -1.58
C CYS A 250 5.26 14.38 -0.85
N GLU A 251 5.50 13.27 -1.51
CA GLU A 251 6.23 12.16 -0.92
C GLU A 251 7.57 12.65 -0.39
N PRO A 252 7.93 12.28 0.86
CA PRO A 252 9.22 12.60 1.42
C PRO A 252 10.31 12.06 0.50
N GLY A 253 11.28 12.91 0.16
CA GLY A 253 12.49 12.45 -0.52
C GLY A 253 13.28 11.46 0.34
N LYS A 254 14.35 10.89 -0.23
CA LYS A 254 15.25 10.00 0.51
C LYS A 254 15.88 10.73 1.71
N PRO A 255 16.12 10.04 2.84
CA PRO A 255 15.99 8.59 3.04
C PRO A 255 14.57 8.13 3.40
N ALA A 256 14.20 6.97 2.85
CA ALA A 256 12.91 6.32 3.06
C ALA A 256 13.11 4.81 3.29
N PHE A 257 12.44 4.23 4.29
CA PHE A 257 12.61 2.82 4.66
C PHE A 257 11.27 2.11 4.82
N ASP A 258 11.04 1.06 4.04
CA ASP A 258 9.79 0.31 4.08
C ASP A 258 9.77 -0.73 5.20
N ILE A 259 8.78 -0.62 6.09
CA ILE A 259 8.42 -1.71 7.00
C ILE A 259 7.44 -2.59 6.24
N ALA A 260 7.85 -3.82 5.93
CA ALA A 260 7.06 -4.73 5.12
C ALA A 260 6.67 -5.99 5.89
N CYS A 261 5.41 -6.40 5.76
CA CYS A 261 4.96 -7.68 6.27
C CYS A 261 5.68 -8.85 5.56
N ARG A 262 6.18 -9.82 6.32
CA ARG A 262 6.82 -11.04 5.80
C ARG A 262 5.90 -11.90 4.93
N ILE A 263 4.59 -11.72 4.97
CA ILE A 263 3.64 -12.46 4.12
C ILE A 263 3.28 -11.62 2.89
N CYS A 264 2.47 -10.57 3.02
CA CYS A 264 2.01 -9.80 1.86
C CYS A 264 3.02 -8.80 1.30
N GLY A 265 3.99 -8.35 2.09
CA GLY A 265 4.97 -7.33 1.67
C GLY A 265 4.48 -5.88 1.81
N ASP A 266 3.24 -5.66 2.24
CA ASP A 266 2.71 -4.32 2.51
C ASP A 266 3.10 -3.81 3.89
N GLY A 267 3.16 -2.49 4.04
CA GLY A 267 3.28 -1.82 5.34
C GLY A 267 3.66 -0.35 5.23
N PRO A 268 3.95 0.30 6.37
CA PRO A 268 4.24 1.72 6.41
C PRO A 268 5.68 2.04 5.98
N ILE A 269 5.92 3.25 5.52
CA ILE A 269 7.23 3.77 5.11
C ILE A 269 7.74 4.75 6.16
N LEU A 270 8.96 4.58 6.66
CA LEU A 270 9.65 5.53 7.54
C LEU A 270 10.27 6.66 6.71
N ALA A 271 10.19 7.89 7.19
CA ALA A 271 10.81 9.05 6.54
C ALA A 271 11.97 9.65 7.37
N GLY A 272 12.99 10.16 6.68
CA GLY A 272 14.07 10.96 7.27
C GLY A 272 14.88 10.18 8.31
N VAL A 273 15.11 10.78 9.48
CA VAL A 273 15.89 10.17 10.57
C VAL A 273 15.35 8.82 11.09
N LEU A 274 14.07 8.52 10.85
CA LEU A 274 13.53 7.19 11.17
C LEU A 274 13.98 6.15 10.14
N ALA A 275 14.08 6.54 8.87
CA ALA A 275 14.58 5.69 7.80
C ALA A 275 16.07 5.40 7.98
N GLU A 276 16.89 6.42 8.24
CA GLU A 276 18.35 6.28 8.45
C GLU A 276 18.67 5.28 9.57
N LYS A 277 17.94 5.36 10.69
CA LYS A 277 18.13 4.44 11.82
C LYS A 277 17.70 3.02 11.49
N ALA A 278 16.62 2.87 10.75
CA ALA A 278 16.14 1.56 10.33
C ALA A 278 17.08 0.91 9.30
N GLU A 279 17.70 1.70 8.40
CA GLU A 279 18.75 1.23 7.50
C GLU A 279 19.98 0.72 8.26
N ALA A 280 20.32 1.36 9.39
CA ALA A 280 21.38 0.90 10.30
C ALA A 280 20.97 -0.33 11.15
N GLY A 281 19.80 -0.91 10.93
CA GLY A 281 19.30 -2.08 11.65
C GLY A 281 18.59 -1.78 12.98
N ASP A 282 18.37 -0.51 13.32
CA ASP A 282 17.69 -0.09 14.55
C ASP A 282 16.28 0.45 14.27
N LEU A 283 15.28 -0.42 14.42
CA LEU A 283 13.88 0.01 14.54
C LEU A 283 13.65 0.63 15.91
N THR A 284 13.63 1.96 15.96
CA THR A 284 13.44 2.70 17.21
C THR A 284 12.22 2.19 18.01
N LYS A 285 12.33 2.19 19.35
CA LYS A 285 11.21 1.80 20.26
C LYS A 285 9.90 2.54 19.97
N ALA A 286 9.97 3.73 19.39
CA ALA A 286 8.79 4.51 19.01
C ALA A 286 8.06 3.91 17.81
N VAL A 287 8.82 3.49 16.79
CA VAL A 287 8.30 2.78 15.62
C VAL A 287 7.75 1.41 16.02
N GLN A 288 8.49 0.65 16.84
CA GLN A 288 8.02 -0.65 17.34
C GLN A 288 6.70 -0.52 18.10
N ARG A 289 6.58 0.45 19.02
CA ARG A 289 5.31 0.72 19.73
C ARG A 289 4.18 1.11 18.79
N TRP A 290 4.46 1.93 17.77
CA TRP A 290 3.45 2.28 16.78
C TRP A 290 2.97 1.03 16.04
N LEU A 291 3.89 0.18 15.58
CA LEU A 291 3.57 -1.08 14.90
C LEU A 291 2.70 -1.98 15.78
N THR A 292 3.11 -2.25 17.01
CA THR A 292 2.32 -3.08 17.95
C THR A 292 0.95 -2.47 18.23
N THR A 293 0.86 -1.14 18.39
CA THR A 293 -0.43 -0.45 18.57
C THR A 293 -1.32 -0.55 17.34
N ALA A 294 -0.71 -0.56 16.14
CA ALA A 294 -1.38 -0.78 14.88
C ALA A 294 -1.73 -2.26 14.63
N GLY A 295 -1.43 -3.17 15.56
CA GLY A 295 -1.75 -4.59 15.49
C GLY A 295 -0.70 -5.44 14.76
N TRP A 296 0.50 -4.93 14.54
CA TRP A 296 1.58 -5.70 13.93
C TRP A 296 2.25 -6.63 14.94
N ALA A 297 2.56 -7.86 14.50
CA ALA A 297 3.51 -8.71 15.20
C ALA A 297 4.93 -8.33 14.78
N THR A 298 5.82 -8.11 15.75
CA THR A 298 7.22 -7.71 15.51
C THR A 298 8.22 -8.83 15.85
N THR A 299 7.77 -9.93 16.44
CA THR A 299 8.57 -11.09 16.85
C THR A 299 7.81 -12.39 16.55
N PRO A 300 8.44 -13.44 15.96
CA PRO A 300 9.82 -13.50 15.47
C PRO A 300 10.03 -12.74 14.14
N ASP A 301 8.96 -12.42 13.42
CA ASP A 301 9.00 -11.71 12.13
C ASP A 301 7.97 -10.57 12.11
N LEU A 302 8.21 -9.56 11.29
CA LEU A 302 7.24 -8.48 11.03
C LEU A 302 6.03 -9.01 10.25
N ARG A 303 4.85 -9.00 10.87
CA ARG A 303 3.58 -9.37 10.24
C ARG A 303 2.54 -8.29 10.47
N CYS A 304 1.81 -7.91 9.40
CA CYS A 304 0.73 -6.94 9.50
C CYS A 304 -0.50 -7.58 10.17
N PRO A 305 -1.48 -6.77 10.62
CA PRO A 305 -2.66 -7.24 11.36
C PRO A 305 -3.51 -8.28 10.63
N ASP A 306 -3.46 -8.29 9.30
CA ASP A 306 -4.19 -9.27 8.47
C ASP A 306 -3.47 -10.63 8.41
N HIS A 307 -2.23 -10.69 8.88
CA HIS A 307 -1.35 -11.86 8.82
C HIS A 307 -0.65 -12.18 10.17
N THR A 308 -1.09 -11.54 11.26
CA THR A 308 -0.63 -11.82 12.63
C THR A 308 -1.12 -13.16 13.14
#